data_AF-E4PJ84-F1
#
_entry.id   AF-E4PJ84-F1
#
_cell.length_a   1.000
_cell.length_b   1.000
_cell.length_c   1.000
_cell.angle_alpha   90.00
_cell.angle_beta   90.00
_cell.angle_gamma   90.00
#
_symmetry.space_group_name_H-M   'P 1'
#
loop_
_entity.id
_entity.type
_entity.pdbx_description
1 polymer ?
#
loop_
_entity_poly.entity_id
_entity_poly.type
_entity_poly.pdbx_seq_one_letter_code
_entity_poly.pdbx_strand_id
1 'polypeptide(L)'
;MKLLYQKLNKLRTQDLIIQKMRYRRSTRLVGSLKTMAYAASALMAGHLFQTFADGLELTSFDAIAMVLVMWLLAIILMLEVEMARDLAGHELIQDLLVLRSQRLNLTVSKRSAPMKRGKQ
;
A
#
# COMPACT_ATOMS: atom_id res chain seq x y z
N MET A 1 2.08 14.95 -3.02
CA MET A 1 3.40 14.29 -3.08
C MET A 1 4.59 15.16 -2.65
N LYS A 2 4.71 16.42 -3.08
CA LYS A 2 5.87 17.30 -2.76
C LYS A 2 6.20 17.43 -1.26
N LEU A 3 5.17 17.60 -0.43
CA LEU A 3 5.31 17.66 1.05
C LEU A 3 5.79 16.33 1.66
N LEU A 4 5.30 15.19 1.14
CA LEU A 4 5.69 13.86 1.61
C LEU A 4 7.17 13.61 1.30
N TYR A 5 7.58 13.91 0.06
CA TYR A 5 8.98 13.81 -0.35
C TYR A 5 9.91 14.66 0.51
N GLN A 6 9.56 15.93 0.78
CA GLN A 6 10.37 16.80 1.62
C GLN A 6 10.52 16.27 3.06
N LYS A 7 9.45 15.70 3.63
CA LYS A 7 9.51 15.07 4.95
C LYS A 7 10.43 13.84 4.93
N LEU A 8 10.25 12.94 3.95
CA LEU A 8 11.03 11.72 3.84
C LEU A 8 12.51 11.99 3.55
N ASN A 9 12.82 12.97 2.71
CA ASN A 9 14.20 13.28 2.35
C ASN A 9 15.03 13.80 3.55
N LYS A 10 14.39 14.36 4.58
CA LYS A 10 15.07 14.80 5.81
C LYS A 10 15.41 13.66 6.77
N LEU A 11 14.82 12.48 6.61
CA LEU A 11 15.02 11.35 7.50
C LEU A 11 16.39 10.69 7.29
N ARG A 12 16.93 10.07 8.34
CA ARG A 12 18.12 9.21 8.20
C ARG A 12 17.77 7.95 7.40
N THR A 13 18.79 7.31 6.83
CA THR A 13 18.60 6.10 6.02
C THR A 13 17.97 4.96 6.84
N GLN A 14 18.34 4.82 8.11
CA GLN A 14 17.72 3.85 9.02
C GLN A 14 16.22 4.13 9.22
N ASP A 15 15.83 5.39 9.47
CA ASP A 15 14.43 5.78 9.62
C ASP A 15 13.61 5.54 8.35
N LEU A 16 14.20 5.78 7.17
CA LEU A 16 13.57 5.45 5.89
C LEU A 16 13.33 3.95 5.73
N ILE A 17 14.27 3.11 6.14
CA ILE A 17 14.10 1.65 6.11
C ILE A 17 12.97 1.22 7.05
N ILE A 18 12.89 1.80 8.25
CA ILE A 18 11.81 1.54 9.20
C ILE A 18 10.46 1.94 8.59
N GLN A 19 10.37 3.11 7.96
CA GLN A 19 9.15 3.52 7.29
C GLN A 19 8.80 2.61 6.11
N LYS A 20 9.77 2.18 5.31
CA LYS A 20 9.56 1.20 4.23
C LYS A 20 8.93 -0.10 4.76
N MET A 21 9.47 -0.62 5.87
CA MET A 21 8.93 -1.80 6.54
C MET A 21 7.52 -1.58 7.07
N ARG A 22 7.22 -0.39 7.60
CA ARG A 22 5.89 -0.02 8.07
C ARG A 22 4.87 0.01 6.93
N TYR A 23 5.19 0.65 5.82
CA TYR A 23 4.33 0.66 4.62
C TYR A 23 4.08 -0.77 4.12
N ARG A 24 5.13 -1.59 4.00
CA ARG A 24 4.98 -2.99 3.57
C ARG A 24 4.07 -3.81 4.48
N ARG A 25 4.16 -3.62 5.80
CA ARG A 25 3.28 -4.28 6.77
C ARG A 25 1.85 -3.76 6.64
N SER A 26 1.66 -2.45 6.48
CA SER A 26 0.35 -1.82 6.28
C SER A 26 -0.33 -2.37 5.02
N THR A 27 0.34 -2.36 3.87
CA THR A 27 -0.17 -2.92 2.61
C THR A 27 -0.60 -4.38 2.76
N ARG A 28 0.16 -5.20 3.50
CA ARG A 28 -0.23 -6.61 3.76
C ARG A 28 -1.49 -6.71 4.62
N LEU A 29 -1.59 -5.94 5.70
CA LEU A 29 -2.75 -5.95 6.59
C LEU A 29 -4.01 -5.47 5.86
N VAL A 30 -3.90 -4.36 5.13
CA VAL A 30 -4.98 -3.80 4.30
C VAL A 30 -5.38 -4.81 3.22
N GLY A 31 -4.42 -5.46 2.57
CA GLY A 31 -4.67 -6.53 1.61
C GLY A 31 -5.45 -7.70 2.21
N SER A 32 -5.05 -8.20 3.38
CA SER A 32 -5.77 -9.28 4.08
C SER A 32 -7.19 -8.87 4.47
N LEU A 33 -7.37 -7.65 4.98
CA LEU A 33 -8.69 -7.13 5.33
C LEU A 33 -9.60 -7.01 4.11
N LYS A 34 -9.06 -6.53 2.99
CA LYS A 34 -9.76 -6.43 1.71
C LYS A 34 -10.24 -7.82 1.23
N THR A 35 -9.37 -8.83 1.30
CA THR A 35 -9.73 -10.21 0.92
C THR A 35 -10.87 -10.76 1.80
N MET A 36 -10.81 -10.52 3.12
CA MET A 36 -11.90 -10.90 4.03
C MET A 36 -13.21 -10.19 3.70
N ALA A 37 -13.16 -8.89 3.42
CA ALA A 37 -14.34 -8.11 3.03
C ALA A 37 -14.96 -8.61 1.71
N TYR A 38 -14.14 -8.97 0.71
CA TYR A 38 -14.64 -9.59 -0.52
C TYR A 38 -15.30 -10.94 -0.27
N ALA A 39 -14.67 -11.81 0.52
CA ALA A 39 -15.23 -13.13 0.83
C ALA A 39 -16.60 -13.00 1.52
N ALA A 40 -16.71 -12.12 2.53
CA ALA A 40 -17.97 -11.84 3.21
C ALA A 40 -19.02 -11.26 2.25
N SER A 41 -18.64 -10.31 1.39
CA SER A 41 -19.52 -9.71 0.39
C SER A 41 -20.05 -10.74 -0.60
N ALA A 42 -19.19 -11.64 -1.08
CA ALA A 42 -19.55 -12.67 -2.06
C ALA A 42 -20.53 -13.69 -1.46
N LEU A 43 -20.34 -14.09 -0.19
CA LEU A 43 -21.26 -15.00 0.49
C LEU A 43 -22.65 -14.37 0.66
N MET A 44 -22.72 -13.12 1.11
CA MET A 44 -23.99 -12.42 1.30
C MET A 44 -24.69 -12.12 -0.04
N ALA A 45 -23.93 -11.69 -1.05
CA ALA A 45 -24.46 -11.47 -2.40
C ALA A 45 -24.96 -12.77 -3.03
N GLY A 46 -24.25 -13.88 -2.81
CA GLY A 46 -24.67 -15.21 -3.26
C GLY A 46 -25.99 -15.65 -2.63
N HIS A 47 -26.16 -15.42 -1.32
CA HIS A 47 -27.43 -15.68 -0.63
C HIS A 47 -28.57 -14.87 -1.23
N LEU A 48 -28.38 -13.55 -1.43
CA LEU A 48 -29.37 -12.68 -2.04
C LEU A 48 -29.72 -13.11 -3.46
N PHE A 49 -28.72 -13.45 -4.27
CA PHE A 49 -28.91 -13.91 -5.63
C PHE A 49 -29.77 -15.18 -5.68
N GLN A 50 -29.57 -16.10 -4.74
CA GLN A 50 -30.37 -17.31 -4.63
C GLN A 50 -31.82 -16.98 -4.23
N THR A 51 -32.05 -16.12 -3.24
CA THR A 51 -33.40 -15.66 -2.84
C THR A 51 -34.16 -15.08 -4.04
N PHE A 52 -33.49 -14.28 -4.87
CA PHE A 52 -34.07 -13.72 -6.10
C PHE A 52 -34.32 -14.76 -7.20
N ALA A 53 -33.38 -15.67 -7.41
CA ALA A 53 -33.50 -16.71 -8.43
C ALA A 53 -34.64 -17.69 -8.12
N ASP A 54 -34.86 -17.98 -6.84
CA ASP A 54 -35.93 -18.83 -6.35
C ASP A 54 -37.30 -18.12 -6.33
N GLY A 55 -37.35 -16.81 -6.66
CA GLY A 55 -38.58 -16.03 -6.70
C GLY A 55 -39.23 -15.83 -5.33
N LEU A 56 -38.44 -15.94 -4.25
CA LEU A 56 -38.92 -15.83 -2.88
C LEU A 56 -39.21 -14.38 -2.51
N GLU A 57 -40.17 -14.18 -1.61
CA GLU A 57 -40.43 -12.86 -1.04
C GLU A 57 -39.22 -12.40 -0.20
N LEU A 58 -38.85 -11.14 -0.38
CA LEU A 58 -37.76 -10.52 0.38
C LEU A 58 -38.10 -10.49 1.87
N THR A 59 -37.26 -11.15 2.67
CA THR A 59 -37.36 -11.11 4.12
C THR A 59 -36.64 -9.90 4.69
N SER A 60 -36.93 -9.56 5.94
CA SER A 60 -36.16 -8.55 6.69
C SER A 60 -34.66 -8.91 6.79
N PHE A 61 -34.32 -10.20 6.73
CA PHE A 61 -32.93 -10.65 6.72
C PHE A 61 -32.23 -10.31 5.39
N ASP A 62 -32.91 -10.48 4.26
CA ASP A 62 -32.38 -10.10 2.94
C ASP A 62 -32.12 -8.59 2.85
N ALA A 63 -33.03 -7.77 3.41
CA ALA A 63 -32.83 -6.33 3.48
C ALA A 63 -31.57 -5.94 4.28
N ILE A 64 -31.33 -6.61 5.42
CA ILE A 64 -30.11 -6.41 6.21
C ILE A 64 -28.87 -6.86 5.43
N ALA A 65 -28.93 -8.01 4.77
CA ALA A 65 -27.83 -8.53 3.96
C ALA A 65 -27.48 -7.56 2.81
N MET A 66 -28.46 -6.98 2.12
CA MET A 66 -28.23 -5.95 1.10
C MET A 66 -27.47 -4.74 1.63
N VAL A 67 -27.91 -4.21 2.77
CA VAL A 67 -27.26 -3.08 3.42
C VAL A 67 -25.82 -3.44 3.79
N LEU A 68 -25.60 -4.60 4.39
CA LEU A 68 -24.26 -5.07 4.76
C LEU A 68 -23.33 -5.24 3.55
N VAL A 69 -23.82 -5.79 2.43
CA VAL A 69 -23.05 -5.90 1.18
C VAL A 69 -22.63 -4.51 0.68
N MET A 70 -23.54 -3.53 0.70
CA MET A 70 -23.22 -2.15 0.30
C MET A 70 -22.17 -1.51 1.21
N TRP A 71 -22.26 -1.73 2.52
CA TRP A 71 -21.25 -1.26 3.48
C TRP A 71 -19.88 -1.91 3.25
N LEU A 72 -19.85 -3.23 3.00
CA LEU A 72 -18.61 -3.93 2.70
C LEU A 72 -17.97 -3.44 1.40
N LEU A 73 -18.77 -3.17 0.36
CA LEU A 73 -18.29 -2.55 -0.87
C LEU A 73 -17.67 -1.16 -0.62
N ALA A 74 -18.30 -0.33 0.21
CA ALA A 74 -17.74 0.97 0.59
C ALA A 74 -16.40 0.82 1.32
N ILE A 75 -16.29 -0.14 2.26
CA ILE A 75 -15.05 -0.45 2.97
C ILE A 75 -13.97 -0.92 1.98
N ILE A 76 -14.30 -1.80 1.05
CA ILE A 76 -13.38 -2.29 0.03
C ILE A 76 -12.80 -1.12 -0.77
N LEU A 77 -13.64 -0.19 -1.23
CA LEU A 77 -13.19 1.00 -1.97
C LEU A 77 -12.26 1.89 -1.13
N MET A 78 -12.57 2.11 0.15
CA MET A 78 -11.68 2.86 1.05
C MET A 78 -10.33 2.15 1.23
N LEU A 79 -10.33 0.82 1.37
CA LEU A 79 -9.11 0.03 1.49
C LEU A 79 -8.28 0.06 0.20
N GLU A 80 -8.90 0.13 -0.98
CA GLU A 80 -8.17 0.31 -2.25
C GLU A 80 -7.42 1.63 -2.30
N VAL A 81 -8.07 2.72 -1.91
CA VAL A 81 -7.47 4.05 -1.87
C VAL A 81 -6.28 4.07 -0.89
N GLU A 82 -6.45 3.50 0.30
CA GLU A 82 -5.38 3.45 1.30
C GLU A 82 -4.21 2.57 0.82
N MET A 83 -4.50 1.43 0.18
CA MET A 83 -3.47 0.55 -0.37
C MET A 83 -2.68 1.22 -1.49
N ALA A 84 -3.34 1.93 -2.40
CA ALA A 84 -2.69 2.69 -3.47
C ALA A 84 -1.79 3.80 -2.91
N ARG A 85 -2.25 4.48 -1.86
CA ARG A 85 -1.48 5.52 -1.16
C ARG A 85 -0.25 4.94 -0.46
N ASP A 86 -0.40 3.81 0.23
CA ASP A 86 0.70 3.13 0.91
C ASP A 86 1.75 2.61 -0.09
N LEU A 87 1.30 2.10 -1.23
CA LEU A 87 2.19 1.64 -2.31
C LEU A 87 3.01 2.81 -2.88
N ALA A 88 2.36 3.94 -3.18
CA ALA A 88 3.06 5.14 -3.64
C ALA A 88 4.07 5.67 -2.60
N GLY A 89 3.75 5.58 -1.31
CA GLY A 89 4.68 5.91 -0.23
C GLY A 89 5.88 4.97 -0.17
N HIS A 90 5.65 3.67 -0.35
CA HIS A 90 6.69 2.65 -0.41
C HIS A 90 7.64 2.86 -1.59
N GLU A 91 7.12 3.12 -2.79
CA GLU A 91 7.91 3.40 -4.00
C GLU A 91 8.77 4.65 -3.82
N LEU A 92 8.20 5.74 -3.30
CA LEU A 92 8.94 6.98 -3.04
C LEU A 92 10.11 6.78 -2.07
N ILE A 93 9.92 5.97 -1.02
CA ILE A 93 11.00 5.64 -0.09
C ILE A 93 12.06 4.77 -0.77
N GLN A 94 11.65 3.82 -1.61
CA GLN A 94 12.57 3.00 -2.38
C GLN A 94 13.46 3.84 -3.30
N ASP A 95 12.88 4.79 -4.03
CA ASP A 95 13.63 5.71 -4.89
C ASP A 95 14.62 6.57 -4.10
N LEU A 96 14.19 7.09 -2.95
CA LEU A 96 15.08 7.86 -2.06
C LEU A 96 16.26 7.02 -1.56
N LEU A 97 16.03 5.75 -1.22
CA LEU A 97 17.09 4.83 -0.78
C LEU A 97 18.07 4.52 -1.93
N VAL A 98 17.55 4.29 -3.15
CA VAL A 98 18.37 4.06 -4.35
C VAL A 98 19.25 5.28 -4.65
N LEU A 99 18.67 6.49 -4.64
CA LEU A 99 19.42 7.74 -4.86
C LEU A 99 20.54 7.93 -3.83
N ARG A 100 20.29 7.61 -2.56
CA ARG A 100 21.31 7.70 -1.50
C ARG A 100 22.42 6.67 -1.70
N SER A 101 22.08 5.44 -2.08
CA SER A 101 23.07 4.40 -2.39
C SER A 101 23.94 4.79 -3.59
N GLN A 102 23.35 5.31 -4.67
CA GLN A 102 24.09 5.80 -5.82
C GLN A 102 25.06 6.93 -5.45
N ARG A 103 24.62 7.90 -4.64
CA ARG A 103 25.50 8.97 -4.15
C ARG A 103 26.67 8.41 -3.36
N LEU A 104 26.43 7.47 -2.45
CA LEU A 104 27.49 6.81 -1.67
C LEU A 104 28.49 6.08 -2.58
N ASN A 105 28.01 5.35 -3.57
CA ASN A 105 28.87 4.65 -4.53
C ASN A 105 29.73 5.62 -5.35
N LEU A 106 29.18 6.78 -5.74
CA LEU A 106 29.93 7.84 -6.43
C LEU A 106 30.97 8.50 -5.53
N THR A 107 30.69 8.74 -4.24
CA THR A 107 31.69 9.28 -3.30
C THR A 107 32.80 8.28 -3.00
N VAL A 108 32.47 6.99 -2.90
CA VAL A 108 33.46 5.91 -2.71
C VAL A 108 34.35 5.79 -3.96
N SER A 109 33.76 5.78 -5.16
CA SER A 109 34.49 5.75 -6.44
C SER A 109 35.44 6.95 -6.60
N LYS A 110 35.03 8.15 -6.15
CA LYS A 110 35.93 9.33 -6.14
C LYS A 110 37.07 9.23 -5.13
N ARG A 111 36.88 8.53 -4.00
CA ARG A 111 37.95 8.28 -3.02
C ARG A 111 38.92 7.18 -3.43
N SER A 112 38.46 6.19 -4.21
CA SER A 112 39.30 5.09 -4.70
C SER A 112 39.99 5.41 -6.03
N ALA A 113 39.65 6.53 -6.68
CA ALA A 113 40.40 7.01 -7.84
C ALA A 113 41.84 7.36 -7.41
N PRO A 114 42.87 6.75 -8.02
CA PRO A 114 44.25 7.06 -7.68
C PRO A 114 44.49 8.54 -7.96
N MET A 115 44.86 9.29 -6.92
CA MET A 115 45.42 10.63 -7.07
C MET A 115 46.61 10.50 -8.03
N LYS A 116 46.45 10.96 -9.28
CA LYS A 116 47.59 11.24 -10.14
C LYS A 116 48.37 12.35 -9.44
N ARG A 117 49.30 11.96 -8.55
CA ARG A 117 50.41 12.82 -8.13
C ARG A 117 51.17 13.12 -9.41
N GLY A 118 50.87 14.27 -10.00
CA GLY A 118 51.72 14.89 -10.99
C GLY A 118 53.08 15.08 -10.34
N LYS A 119 54.04 14.24 -10.74
CA LYS A 119 55.45 14.60 -10.67
C LYS A 119 55.66 15.62 -11.78
N GLN A 120 55.83 16.88 -11.40
CA GLN A 120 56.66 17.83 -12.12
C GLN A 120 57.65 18.38 -11.12
#